data_AF-A0A535IYM0-F1
#
_entry.id   AF-A0A535IYM0-F1
#
_cell.length_a   1.000
_cell.length_b   1.000
_cell.length_c   1.000
_cell.angle_alpha   90.00
_cell.angle_beta   90.00
_cell.angle_gamma   90.00
#
_symmetry.space_group_name_H-M   'P 1'
#
loop_
_entity.id
_entity.type
_entity.pdbx_description
1 polymer ?
#
loop_
_entity_poly.entity_id
_entity_poly.type
_entity_poly.pdbx_seq_one_letter_code
_entity_poly.pdbx_strand_id
1 'polypeptide(L)'
;MRLPAQLVWISNRPNFLPLDESPFTNELFNPVYSDYFFSLTRDRRDTLLAEQRLASDGISQGLLQRIYDRLYDLEFLETAGRRVRLLPGHEVVDMQHTERGCDLALRDRWGANRRVRADVIVLGTGSSYVLPEAMEPLAERLSWDRDGFAVGKDFSVEWDGPPELRIYAQDAARHMRGVADPNLSLMAWRSAIIVNSLLGRQIYDVSGESSVFDLEIND
;
A
#
# COMPACT_ATOMS: atom_id res chain seq x y z
N MET A 1 -0.56 22.96 24.48
CA MET A 1 -0.16 22.94 23.05
C MET A 1 -1.10 23.88 22.29
N ARG A 2 -0.62 24.74 21.39
CA ARG A 2 -1.47 25.70 20.65
C ARG A 2 -1.98 25.03 19.37
N LEU A 3 -3.30 25.03 19.15
CA LEU A 3 -3.90 24.51 17.92
C LEU A 3 -3.57 25.40 16.71
N PRO A 4 -3.49 24.85 15.48
CA PRO A 4 -3.38 25.66 14.28
C PRO A 4 -4.63 26.53 14.10
N ALA A 5 -4.50 27.62 13.33
CA ALA A 5 -5.64 28.48 13.01
C ALA A 5 -6.71 27.74 12.20
N GLN A 6 -6.27 26.89 11.25
CA GLN A 6 -7.12 25.99 10.47
C GLN A 6 -6.36 24.69 10.17
N LEU A 7 -7.10 23.59 10.02
CA LEU A 7 -6.60 22.30 9.55
C LEU A 7 -7.51 21.80 8.42
N VAL A 8 -6.93 21.40 7.29
CA VAL A 8 -7.68 20.82 6.17
C VAL A 8 -7.10 19.45 5.86
N TRP A 9 -7.93 18.41 5.97
CA TRP A 9 -7.57 17.05 5.57
C TRP A 9 -8.24 16.70 4.25
N ILE A 10 -7.44 16.58 3.19
CA ILE A 10 -7.88 16.28 1.83
C ILE A 10 -7.61 14.80 1.55
N SER A 11 -8.57 14.12 0.92
CA SER A 11 -8.41 12.74 0.45
C SER A 11 -9.12 12.57 -0.89
N ASN A 12 -8.45 11.93 -1.85
CA ASN A 12 -9.08 11.56 -3.13
C ASN A 12 -10.08 10.40 -2.96
N ARG A 13 -10.03 9.67 -1.85
CA ARG A 13 -10.99 8.61 -1.53
C ARG A 13 -12.34 9.21 -1.21
N PRO A 14 -13.45 8.54 -1.59
CA PRO A 14 -14.79 9.06 -1.36
C PRO A 14 -15.12 9.24 0.13
N ASN A 15 -14.37 8.60 1.04
CA ASN A 15 -14.47 8.78 2.48
C ASN A 15 -13.14 8.42 3.19
N PHE A 16 -13.07 8.67 4.50
CA PHE A 16 -12.01 8.18 5.40
C PHE A 16 -12.37 6.77 5.84
N LEU A 17 -11.95 5.79 5.04
CA LEU A 17 -12.39 4.40 5.16
C LEU A 17 -11.52 3.61 6.15
N PRO A 18 -12.14 2.73 6.95
CA PRO A 18 -11.39 1.90 7.87
C PRO A 18 -10.55 0.85 7.13
N LEU A 19 -9.54 0.34 7.83
CA LEU A 19 -8.91 -0.94 7.51
C LEU A 19 -9.94 -2.04 7.70
N ASP A 20 -10.06 -2.94 6.72
CA ASP A 20 -10.86 -4.14 6.86
C ASP A 20 -10.07 -5.18 7.66
N GLU A 21 -10.34 -5.21 8.97
CA GLU A 21 -9.76 -6.16 9.92
C GLU A 21 -10.69 -7.36 10.17
N SER A 22 -11.62 -7.64 9.25
CA SER A 22 -12.54 -8.77 9.41
C SER A 22 -11.79 -10.12 9.35
N PRO A 23 -12.27 -11.16 10.05
CA PRO A 23 -11.57 -12.44 10.12
C PRO A 23 -11.26 -13.06 8.75
N PHE A 24 -12.16 -12.92 7.79
CA PHE A 24 -11.97 -13.47 6.43
C PHE A 24 -10.98 -12.66 5.60
N THR A 25 -10.82 -11.36 5.86
CA THR A 25 -9.81 -10.54 5.20
C THR A 25 -8.39 -10.93 5.64
N ASN A 26 -8.22 -11.52 6.83
CA ASN A 26 -6.93 -12.07 7.26
C ASN A 26 -6.44 -13.25 6.40
N GLU A 27 -7.35 -13.96 5.72
CA GLU A 27 -6.97 -15.04 4.80
C GLU A 27 -6.21 -14.52 3.56
N LEU A 28 -6.33 -13.22 3.24
CA LEU A 28 -5.51 -12.58 2.21
C LEU A 28 -4.03 -12.43 2.62
N PHE A 29 -3.74 -12.61 3.92
CA PHE A 29 -2.40 -12.54 4.52
C PHE A 29 -1.84 -13.92 4.84
N ASN A 30 -2.23 -14.92 4.06
CA ASN A 30 -1.83 -16.31 4.18
C ASN A 30 -0.91 -16.73 3.00
N PRO A 31 0.09 -17.59 3.22
CA PRO A 31 0.90 -18.18 2.14
C PRO A 31 0.09 -18.78 0.99
N VAL A 32 -0.97 -19.52 1.28
CA VAL A 32 -1.84 -20.16 0.27
C VAL A 32 -2.47 -19.10 -0.64
N TYR A 33 -2.90 -17.97 -0.09
CA TYR A 33 -3.44 -16.87 -0.88
C TYR A 33 -2.37 -16.20 -1.74
N SER A 34 -1.16 -16.00 -1.21
CA SER A 34 -0.03 -15.46 -1.99
C SER A 34 0.31 -16.36 -3.20
N ASP A 35 0.29 -17.68 -3.04
CA ASP A 35 0.56 -18.62 -4.14
C ASP A 35 -0.60 -18.71 -5.13
N TYR A 36 -1.85 -18.68 -4.66
CA TYR A 36 -3.03 -18.51 -5.53
C TYR A 36 -2.94 -17.22 -6.34
N PHE A 37 -2.67 -16.09 -5.68
CA PHE A 37 -2.57 -14.79 -6.34
C PHE A 37 -1.46 -14.80 -7.42
N PHE A 38 -0.33 -15.46 -7.13
CA PHE A 38 0.77 -15.61 -8.07
C PHE A 38 0.40 -16.38 -9.35
N SER A 39 -0.49 -17.39 -9.26
CA SER A 39 -0.93 -18.18 -10.42
C SER A 39 -1.91 -17.45 -11.36
N LEU A 40 -2.53 -16.37 -10.88
CA LEU A 40 -3.50 -15.62 -11.66
C LEU A 40 -2.87 -14.87 -12.82
N THR A 41 -3.69 -14.58 -13.85
CA THR A 41 -3.29 -13.64 -14.90
C THR A 41 -3.15 -12.22 -14.32
N ARG A 42 -2.35 -11.39 -15.00
CA ARG A 42 -2.15 -9.99 -14.62
C ARG A 42 -3.46 -9.23 -14.40
N ASP A 43 -4.38 -9.28 -15.36
CA ASP A 43 -5.65 -8.54 -15.26
C ASP A 43 -6.47 -8.92 -14.02
N ARG A 44 -6.40 -10.20 -13.60
CA ARG A 44 -7.05 -10.68 -12.37
C ARG A 44 -6.33 -10.17 -11.13
N ARG A 45 -4.99 -10.17 -11.12
CA ARG A 45 -4.19 -9.60 -10.02
C ARG A 45 -4.47 -8.11 -9.83
N ASP A 46 -4.50 -7.35 -10.93
CA ASP A 46 -4.78 -5.91 -10.90
C ASP A 46 -6.19 -5.62 -10.35
N THR A 47 -7.18 -6.42 -10.77
CA THR A 47 -8.56 -6.33 -10.25
C THR A 47 -8.61 -6.60 -8.75
N LEU A 48 -8.01 -7.72 -8.29
CA LEU A 48 -8.01 -8.10 -6.89
C LEU A 48 -7.28 -7.08 -6.01
N LEU A 49 -6.15 -6.52 -6.44
CA LEU A 49 -5.45 -5.48 -5.69
C LEU A 49 -6.28 -4.21 -5.52
N ALA A 50 -7.07 -3.86 -6.54
CA ALA A 50 -7.99 -2.73 -6.44
C ALA A 50 -9.13 -2.99 -5.44
N GLU A 51 -9.71 -4.18 -5.46
CA GLU A 51 -10.79 -4.60 -4.56
C GLU A 51 -10.32 -4.74 -3.10
N GLN A 52 -9.13 -5.29 -2.90
CA GLN A 52 -8.56 -5.61 -1.58
C GLN A 52 -7.77 -4.46 -0.97
N ARG A 53 -7.85 -3.26 -1.57
CA ARG A 53 -7.07 -2.10 -1.13
C ARG A 53 -7.25 -1.80 0.36
N LEU A 54 -8.46 -1.94 0.88
CA LEU A 54 -8.77 -1.66 2.30
C LEU A 54 -8.32 -2.76 3.26
N ALA A 55 -7.84 -3.91 2.78
CA ALA A 55 -7.21 -4.93 3.62
C ALA A 55 -5.86 -4.45 4.18
N SER A 56 -5.19 -3.51 3.50
CA SER A 56 -3.88 -2.98 3.94
C SER A 56 -3.77 -1.45 3.94
N ASP A 57 -4.52 -0.73 3.10
CA ASP A 57 -4.38 0.73 2.97
C ASP A 57 -5.50 1.49 3.71
N GLY A 58 -6.10 0.94 4.76
CA GLY A 58 -7.15 1.59 5.55
C GLY A 58 -6.64 2.31 6.79
N ILE A 59 -7.52 3.09 7.44
CA ILE A 59 -7.24 3.70 8.75
C ILE A 59 -7.77 2.77 9.84
N SER A 60 -7.02 2.48 10.90
CA SER A 60 -7.56 1.62 11.96
C SER A 60 -8.86 2.21 12.54
N GLN A 61 -9.84 1.34 12.81
CA GLN A 61 -11.16 1.76 13.30
C GLN A 61 -11.04 2.58 14.59
N GLY A 62 -10.17 2.16 15.50
CA GLY A 62 -9.91 2.89 16.74
C GLY A 62 -9.31 4.28 16.53
N LEU A 63 -8.50 4.49 15.49
CA LEU A 63 -7.99 5.83 15.15
C LEU A 63 -9.08 6.71 14.54
N LEU A 64 -9.92 6.17 13.65
CA LEU A 64 -11.07 6.91 13.11
C LEU A 64 -12.00 7.39 14.24
N GLN A 65 -12.31 6.52 15.20
CA GLN A 65 -13.14 6.87 16.35
C GLN A 65 -12.52 8.03 17.15
N ARG A 66 -11.23 7.92 17.51
CA ARG A 66 -10.53 9.00 18.25
C ARG A 66 -10.49 10.32 17.49
N ILE A 67 -10.31 10.28 16.17
CA ILE A 67 -10.36 11.49 15.34
C ILE A 67 -11.77 12.09 15.38
N TYR A 68 -12.80 11.28 15.20
CA TYR A 68 -14.19 11.75 15.20
C TYR A 68 -14.58 12.37 16.55
N ASP A 69 -14.27 11.69 17.66
CA ASP A 69 -14.51 12.20 19.02
C ASP A 69 -13.80 13.54 19.23
N ARG A 70 -12.54 13.66 18.78
CA ARG A 70 -11.80 14.92 18.91
C ARG A 70 -12.38 16.04 18.06
N LEU A 71 -12.88 15.74 16.86
CA LEU A 71 -13.57 16.73 16.02
C LEU A 71 -14.85 17.20 16.68
N TYR A 72 -15.61 16.29 17.31
CA TYR A 72 -16.81 16.61 18.07
C TYR A 72 -16.51 17.55 19.24
N ASP A 73 -15.52 17.23 20.07
CA ASP A 73 -15.10 18.08 21.18
C ASP A 73 -14.74 19.50 20.71
N LEU A 74 -13.96 19.59 19.63
CA LEU A 74 -13.51 20.86 19.06
C LEU A 74 -14.65 21.72 18.51
N GLU A 75 -15.68 21.09 17.93
CA GLU A 75 -16.79 21.79 17.28
C GLU A 75 -17.89 22.18 18.27
N PHE A 76 -18.18 21.33 19.26
CA PHE A 76 -19.37 21.48 20.11
C PHE A 76 -19.06 21.78 21.57
N LEU A 77 -17.92 21.36 22.11
CA LEU A 77 -17.58 21.54 23.53
C LEU A 77 -16.57 22.67 23.73
N GLU A 78 -15.65 22.85 22.79
CA GLU A 78 -14.69 23.94 22.79
C GLU A 78 -15.22 25.13 21.98
N THR A 79 -15.01 26.36 22.45
CA THR A 79 -15.38 27.60 21.73
C THR A 79 -14.47 27.87 20.51
N ALA A 80 -13.80 26.84 20.00
CA ALA A 80 -12.82 26.96 18.93
C ALA A 80 -13.47 27.26 17.57
N GLY A 81 -14.75 26.91 17.39
CA GLY A 81 -15.45 27.00 16.11
C GLY A 81 -14.90 25.99 15.09
N ARG A 82 -15.45 26.00 13.87
CA ARG A 82 -15.12 25.02 12.81
C ARG A 82 -13.74 25.28 12.20
N ARG A 83 -12.66 24.98 12.95
CA ARG A 83 -11.26 25.13 12.52
C ARG A 83 -10.76 23.97 11.66
N VAL A 84 -11.45 22.82 11.70
CA VAL A 84 -11.07 21.62 10.97
C VAL A 84 -12.04 21.36 9.82
N ARG A 85 -11.51 21.05 8.63
CA ARG A 85 -12.28 20.75 7.42
C ARG A 85 -11.80 19.45 6.82
N LEU A 86 -12.71 18.51 6.61
CA LEU A 86 -12.44 17.25 5.95
C LEU A 86 -13.00 17.30 4.54
N LEU A 87 -12.17 17.02 3.54
CA LEU A 87 -12.49 17.07 2.11
C LEU A 87 -12.26 15.69 1.46
N PRO A 88 -13.15 14.70 1.72
CA PRO A 88 -13.11 13.44 1.00
C PRO A 88 -13.57 13.62 -0.45
N GLY A 89 -13.12 12.74 -1.34
CA GLY A 89 -13.44 12.76 -2.76
C GLY A 89 -12.84 13.93 -3.53
N HIS A 90 -11.77 14.54 -3.02
CA HIS A 90 -11.06 15.65 -3.64
C HIS A 90 -9.61 15.25 -3.96
N GLU A 91 -9.23 15.34 -5.23
CA GLU A 91 -7.87 15.19 -5.71
C GLU A 91 -7.16 16.55 -5.73
N VAL A 92 -5.91 16.61 -5.29
CA VAL A 92 -5.03 17.78 -5.53
C VAL A 92 -4.48 17.64 -6.94
N VAL A 93 -4.81 18.57 -7.83
CA VAL A 93 -4.41 18.52 -9.25
C VAL A 93 -3.30 19.51 -9.61
N ASP A 94 -3.09 20.54 -8.78
CA ASP A 94 -1.98 21.49 -8.92
C ASP A 94 -1.62 22.09 -7.56
N MET A 95 -0.36 22.48 -7.42
CA MET A 95 0.19 23.05 -6.19
C MET A 95 1.23 24.13 -6.53
N GLN A 96 0.97 25.37 -6.11
CA GLN A 96 1.82 26.52 -6.42
C GLN A 96 2.31 27.19 -5.14
N HIS A 97 3.64 27.25 -4.97
CA HIS A 97 4.25 27.97 -3.86
C HIS A 97 4.20 29.48 -4.09
N THR A 98 3.83 30.23 -3.05
CA THR A 98 3.68 31.69 -3.08
C THR A 98 4.44 32.32 -1.90
N GLU A 99 4.53 33.65 -1.85
CA GLU A 99 5.14 34.36 -0.71
C GLU A 99 4.38 34.14 0.62
N ARG A 100 3.14 33.65 0.58
CA ARG A 100 2.24 33.51 1.74
C ARG A 100 1.80 32.07 1.97
N GLY A 101 2.67 31.11 1.68
CA GLY A 101 2.38 29.67 1.74
C GLY A 101 2.08 29.11 0.36
N CYS A 102 1.19 28.12 0.29
CA CYS A 102 0.94 27.35 -0.92
C CYS A 102 -0.53 27.37 -1.32
N ASP A 103 -0.80 27.58 -2.61
CA ASP A 103 -2.12 27.51 -3.22
C ASP A 103 -2.31 26.14 -3.89
N LEU A 104 -3.31 25.40 -3.43
CA LEU A 104 -3.68 24.07 -3.92
C LEU A 104 -4.93 24.18 -4.81
N ALA A 105 -4.87 23.64 -6.02
CA ALA A 105 -6.05 23.40 -6.84
C ALA A 105 -6.56 21.98 -6.59
N LEU A 106 -7.84 21.87 -6.27
CA LEU A 106 -8.53 20.61 -6.02
C LEU A 106 -9.58 20.37 -7.10
N ARG A 107 -9.78 19.11 -7.43
CA ARG A 107 -10.88 18.63 -8.27
C ARG A 107 -11.64 17.54 -7.53
N ASP A 108 -12.95 17.69 -7.39
CA ASP A 108 -13.77 16.63 -6.81
C ASP A 108 -14.06 15.51 -7.82
N ARG A 109 -14.64 14.40 -7.35
CA ARG A 109 -14.97 13.24 -8.18
C ARG A 109 -15.97 13.52 -9.32
N TRP A 110 -16.66 14.66 -9.29
CA TRP A 110 -17.61 15.10 -10.32
C TRP A 110 -17.02 16.18 -11.24
N GLY A 111 -15.75 16.54 -11.06
CA GLY A 111 -15.03 17.51 -11.87
C GLY A 111 -15.13 18.95 -11.39
N ALA A 112 -15.75 19.22 -10.23
CA ALA A 112 -15.84 20.59 -9.70
C ALA A 112 -14.49 21.03 -9.13
N ASN A 113 -14.10 22.27 -9.45
CA ASN A 113 -12.83 22.83 -9.02
C ASN A 113 -12.98 23.61 -7.70
N ARG A 114 -11.96 23.53 -6.86
CA ARG A 114 -11.86 24.24 -5.58
C ARG A 114 -10.43 24.67 -5.32
N ARG A 115 -10.23 25.74 -4.55
CA ARG A 115 -8.89 26.16 -4.08
C ARG A 115 -8.79 26.11 -2.56
N VAL A 116 -7.62 25.73 -2.08
CA VAL A 116 -7.26 25.74 -0.65
C VAL A 116 -5.87 26.39 -0.53
N ARG A 117 -5.70 27.28 0.46
CA ARG A 117 -4.40 27.83 0.82
C ARG A 117 -3.92 27.22 2.13
N ALA A 118 -2.64 26.91 2.23
CA ALA A 118 -2.02 26.41 3.45
C ALA A 118 -0.59 26.95 3.62
N ASP A 119 -0.21 27.28 4.85
CA ASP A 119 1.17 27.67 5.19
C ASP A 119 2.10 26.46 5.30
N VAL A 120 1.55 25.30 5.69
CA VAL A 120 2.26 24.04 5.88
C VAL A 120 1.46 22.92 5.22
N ILE A 121 2.14 22.05 4.48
CA ILE A 121 1.55 20.89 3.81
C ILE A 121 2.21 19.62 4.36
N VAL A 122 1.40 18.64 4.72
CA VAL A 122 1.84 17.29 5.08
C VAL A 122 1.32 16.33 4.02
N LEU A 123 2.23 15.70 3.28
CA LEU A 123 1.89 14.75 2.22
C LEU A 123 1.81 13.33 2.79
N GLY A 124 0.59 12.87 3.06
CA GLY A 124 0.29 11.49 3.43
C GLY A 124 -0.04 10.61 2.23
N THR A 125 0.77 10.64 1.17
CA THR A 125 0.48 10.02 -0.14
C THR A 125 0.98 8.57 -0.28
N GLY A 126 1.56 8.01 0.78
CA GLY A 126 2.17 6.68 0.76
C GLY A 126 3.55 6.67 0.12
N SER A 127 4.02 5.48 -0.25
CA SER A 127 5.33 5.22 -0.83
C SER A 127 5.21 4.41 -2.11
N SER A 128 6.19 4.53 -3.00
CA SER A 128 6.35 3.69 -4.18
C SER A 128 7.76 3.13 -4.22
N TYR A 129 7.91 1.92 -4.74
CA TYR A 129 9.23 1.34 -4.95
C TYR A 129 10.00 2.12 -6.03
N VAL A 130 11.29 2.34 -5.79
CA VAL A 130 12.24 2.94 -6.73
C VAL A 130 13.49 2.07 -6.73
N LEU A 131 14.01 1.77 -7.93
CA LEU A 131 15.25 1.01 -8.05
C LEU A 131 16.40 1.79 -7.37
N PRO A 132 17.12 1.20 -6.40
CA PRO A 132 18.26 1.87 -5.76
C PRO A 132 19.36 2.20 -6.77
N GLU A 133 20.04 3.34 -6.59
CA GLU A 133 21.15 3.80 -7.46
C GLU A 133 22.23 2.71 -7.62
N ALA A 134 22.53 1.97 -6.55
CA ALA A 134 23.49 0.85 -6.59
C ALA A 134 23.10 -0.28 -7.55
N MET A 135 21.83 -0.38 -7.94
CA MET A 135 21.32 -1.36 -8.90
C MET A 135 21.18 -0.82 -10.32
N GLU A 136 21.41 0.47 -10.56
CA GLU A 136 21.38 1.07 -11.91
C GLU A 136 22.24 0.33 -12.94
N PRO A 137 23.46 -0.15 -12.62
CA PRO A 137 24.26 -0.91 -13.58
C PRO A 137 23.63 -2.24 -14.02
N LEU A 138 22.62 -2.72 -13.29
CA LEU A 138 21.87 -3.93 -13.60
C LEU A 138 20.48 -3.62 -14.17
N ALA A 139 20.04 -2.36 -14.25
CA ALA A 139 18.66 -2.01 -14.59
C ALA A 139 18.18 -2.63 -15.91
N GLU A 140 18.99 -2.58 -16.96
CA GLU A 140 18.66 -3.14 -18.29
C GLU A 140 18.63 -4.68 -18.31
N ARG A 141 19.15 -5.32 -17.26
CA ARG A 141 19.30 -6.77 -17.11
C ARG A 141 18.19 -7.39 -16.25
N LEU A 142 17.47 -6.55 -15.51
CA LEU A 142 16.38 -6.95 -14.61
C LEU A 142 15.06 -6.96 -15.39
N SER A 143 14.28 -8.03 -15.27
CA SER A 143 12.92 -8.06 -15.80
C SER A 143 12.02 -7.18 -14.95
N TRP A 144 11.55 -6.09 -15.55
CA TRP A 144 10.63 -5.15 -14.94
C TRP A 144 9.23 -5.33 -15.53
N ASP A 145 8.24 -5.64 -14.69
CA ASP A 145 6.84 -5.41 -15.04
C ASP A 145 6.48 -3.97 -14.65
N ARG A 146 5.41 -3.41 -15.21
CA ARG A 146 4.97 -2.02 -14.99
C ARG A 146 4.98 -1.60 -13.51
N ASP A 147 4.71 -2.54 -12.61
CA ASP A 147 4.43 -2.30 -11.19
C ASP A 147 5.50 -2.92 -10.24
N GLY A 148 6.64 -3.36 -10.78
CA GLY A 148 7.80 -3.83 -10.00
C GLY A 148 8.61 -4.94 -10.71
N PHE A 149 9.42 -5.67 -9.95
CA PHE A 149 10.19 -6.79 -10.50
C PHE A 149 9.32 -8.00 -10.82
N ALA A 150 9.58 -8.64 -11.96
CA ALA A 150 9.11 -9.99 -12.19
C ALA A 150 9.86 -10.94 -11.23
N VAL A 151 9.10 -11.75 -10.46
CA VAL A 151 9.67 -12.67 -9.48
C VAL A 151 9.18 -14.10 -9.69
N GLY A 152 10.04 -15.07 -9.36
CA GLY A 152 9.69 -16.48 -9.31
C GLY A 152 8.97 -16.90 -8.02
N LYS A 153 8.58 -18.18 -7.96
CA LYS A 153 7.96 -18.82 -6.78
C LYS A 153 8.81 -18.74 -5.52
N ASP A 154 10.12 -18.58 -5.65
CA ASP A 154 11.07 -18.41 -4.56
C ASP A 154 11.44 -16.95 -4.25
N PHE A 155 10.73 -16.00 -4.85
CA PHE A 155 10.97 -14.56 -4.77
C PHE A 155 12.30 -14.11 -5.41
N SER A 156 12.94 -14.97 -6.22
CA SER A 156 14.07 -14.52 -7.04
C SER A 156 13.57 -13.63 -8.17
N VAL A 157 14.28 -12.53 -8.41
CA VAL A 157 14.03 -11.60 -9.50
C VAL A 157 14.50 -12.24 -10.80
N GLU A 158 13.64 -12.21 -11.81
CA GLU A 158 14.02 -12.62 -13.16
C GLU A 158 15.02 -11.62 -13.74
N TRP A 159 16.17 -12.12 -14.19
CA TRP A 159 17.24 -11.31 -14.77
C TRP A 159 18.14 -12.15 -15.67
N ASP A 160 18.87 -11.54 -16.60
CA ASP A 160 19.74 -12.24 -17.57
C ASP A 160 21.15 -12.57 -17.02
N GLY A 161 21.28 -12.64 -15.69
CA GLY A 161 22.52 -12.92 -14.97
C GLY A 161 23.00 -14.38 -15.07
N PRO A 162 24.19 -14.67 -14.52
CA PRO A 162 24.61 -16.05 -14.32
C PRO A 162 23.57 -16.81 -13.46
N PRO A 163 23.19 -18.05 -13.83
CA PRO A 163 22.10 -18.78 -13.16
C PRO A 163 22.37 -19.08 -11.67
N GLU A 164 23.65 -19.06 -11.27
CA GLU A 164 24.10 -19.32 -9.90
C GLU A 164 23.99 -18.09 -9.00
N LEU A 165 23.80 -16.91 -9.60
CA LEU A 165 23.63 -15.64 -8.90
C LEU A 165 22.16 -15.26 -8.94
N ARG A 166 21.55 -15.17 -7.76
CA ARG A 166 20.15 -14.78 -7.61
C ARG A 166 20.05 -13.45 -6.89
N ILE A 167 19.13 -12.63 -7.35
CA ILE A 167 18.68 -11.42 -6.67
C ILE A 167 17.31 -11.76 -6.09
N TYR A 168 17.06 -11.44 -4.82
CA TYR A 168 15.78 -11.74 -4.18
C TYR A 168 15.04 -10.46 -3.84
N ALA A 169 13.74 -10.44 -4.11
CA ALA A 169 12.85 -9.33 -3.79
C ALA A 169 12.28 -9.48 -2.37
N GLN A 170 12.30 -8.37 -1.63
CA GLN A 170 11.64 -8.21 -0.33
C GLN A 170 10.81 -6.92 -0.42
N ASP A 171 9.49 -7.00 -0.21
CA ASP A 171 8.59 -5.84 -0.31
C ASP A 171 8.69 -5.13 -1.68
N ALA A 172 8.72 -5.93 -2.76
CA ALA A 172 8.86 -5.43 -4.12
C ALA A 172 8.06 -6.26 -5.15
N ALA A 173 7.15 -7.11 -4.68
CA ALA A 173 6.42 -8.07 -5.50
C ALA A 173 4.90 -8.05 -5.24
N ARG A 174 4.34 -6.99 -4.62
CA ARG A 174 2.88 -6.85 -4.37
C ARG A 174 2.02 -7.15 -5.60
N HIS A 175 2.46 -6.74 -6.79
CA HIS A 175 1.76 -6.96 -8.06
C HIS A 175 1.75 -8.44 -8.52
N MET A 176 2.61 -9.29 -7.96
CA MET A 176 2.67 -10.74 -8.21
C MET A 176 2.33 -11.60 -6.99
N ARG A 177 2.40 -11.05 -5.77
CA ARG A 177 2.30 -11.78 -4.49
C ARG A 177 1.17 -11.30 -3.59
N GLY A 178 0.40 -10.32 -4.05
CA GLY A 178 -0.83 -9.89 -3.40
C GLY A 178 -0.60 -8.88 -2.28
N VAL A 179 -1.69 -8.57 -1.59
CA VAL A 179 -1.77 -7.48 -0.60
C VAL A 179 -0.85 -7.68 0.62
N ALA A 180 -0.48 -8.92 0.91
CA ALA A 180 0.39 -9.25 2.02
C ALA A 180 1.86 -8.94 1.79
N ASP A 181 2.29 -8.73 0.53
CA ASP A 181 3.71 -8.58 0.20
C ASP A 181 4.44 -7.44 0.95
N PRO A 182 3.87 -6.23 1.05
CA PRO A 182 4.48 -5.14 1.82
C PRO A 182 4.29 -5.25 3.34
N ASN A 183 3.56 -6.26 3.81
CA ASN A 183 3.18 -6.39 5.21
C ASN A 183 4.08 -7.37 5.95
N LEU A 184 4.17 -7.18 7.28
CA LEU A 184 5.00 -8.03 8.14
C LEU A 184 4.48 -9.48 8.22
N SER A 185 3.19 -9.71 7.94
CA SER A 185 2.48 -10.98 8.13
C SER A 185 3.17 -12.17 7.46
N LEU A 186 3.75 -11.98 6.27
CA LEU A 186 4.38 -13.04 5.49
C LEU A 186 5.91 -12.96 5.46
N MET A 187 6.53 -12.08 6.25
CA MET A 187 7.99 -11.89 6.21
C MET A 187 8.77 -13.14 6.61
N ALA A 188 8.34 -13.84 7.66
CA ALA A 188 9.01 -15.05 8.14
C ALA A 188 8.92 -16.18 7.11
N TRP A 189 7.73 -16.40 6.56
CA TRP A 189 7.49 -17.37 5.50
C TRP A 189 8.29 -17.07 4.24
N ARG A 190 8.28 -15.81 3.76
CA ARG A 190 9.09 -15.41 2.60
C ARG A 190 10.59 -15.62 2.86
N SER A 191 11.06 -15.26 4.06
CA SER A 191 12.46 -15.46 4.43
C SER A 191 12.84 -16.95 4.43
N ALA A 192 11.96 -17.82 4.93
CA ALA A 192 12.15 -19.27 4.87
C ALA A 192 12.25 -19.79 3.42
N ILE A 193 11.39 -19.33 2.52
CA ILE A 193 11.44 -19.67 1.09
C ILE A 193 12.75 -19.22 0.46
N ILE A 194 13.16 -17.96 0.69
CA ILE A 194 14.41 -17.41 0.15
C ILE A 194 15.62 -18.20 0.66
N VAL A 195 15.67 -18.52 1.95
CA VAL A 195 16.77 -19.32 2.53
C VAL A 195 16.82 -20.73 1.93
N ASN A 196 15.66 -21.38 1.76
CA ASN A 196 15.58 -22.69 1.13
C ASN A 196 16.10 -22.66 -0.32
N SER A 197 15.72 -21.61 -1.09
CA SER A 197 16.22 -21.40 -2.45
C SER A 197 17.73 -21.13 -2.48
N LEU A 198 18.21 -20.23 -1.64
CA LEU A 198 19.62 -19.83 -1.56
C LEU A 198 20.53 -21.03 -1.27
N LEU A 199 20.09 -21.96 -0.43
CA LEU A 199 20.88 -23.13 -0.02
C LEU A 199 20.57 -24.38 -0.84
N GLY A 200 19.63 -24.32 -1.79
CA GLY A 200 19.24 -25.44 -2.63
C GLY A 200 18.68 -26.65 -1.88
N ARG A 201 18.23 -26.46 -0.64
CA ARG A 201 17.67 -27.52 0.23
C ARG A 201 16.71 -26.92 1.25
N GLN A 202 15.78 -27.74 1.73
CA GLN A 202 14.84 -27.34 2.78
C GLN A 202 15.55 -27.20 4.13
N ILE A 203 15.68 -25.97 4.61
CA ILE A 203 16.13 -25.61 5.97
C ILE A 203 14.93 -25.42 6.89
N TYR A 204 13.95 -24.69 6.38
CA TYR A 204 12.70 -24.38 7.06
C TYR A 204 11.57 -25.13 6.38
N ASP A 205 10.76 -25.80 7.19
CA ASP A 205 9.53 -26.39 6.69
C ASP A 205 8.49 -25.29 6.47
N VAL A 206 8.03 -25.17 5.23
CA VAL A 206 6.95 -24.27 4.80
C VAL A 206 5.75 -25.08 4.30
N SER A 207 5.78 -26.40 4.46
CA SER A 207 4.65 -27.28 4.19
C SER A 207 3.78 -27.36 5.45
N GLY A 208 2.50 -27.04 5.33
CA GLY A 208 1.58 -26.99 6.48
C GLY A 208 0.75 -25.71 6.57
N GLU A 209 1.02 -24.74 5.71
CA GLU A 209 0.17 -23.57 5.56
C GLU A 209 -1.20 -23.98 5.00
N SER A 210 -2.27 -23.46 5.61
CA SER A 210 -3.65 -23.77 5.22
C SER A 210 -4.50 -22.52 5.23
N SER A 211 -5.45 -22.43 4.32
CA SER A 211 -6.44 -21.37 4.23
C SER A 211 -7.83 -21.93 4.49
N VAL A 212 -8.75 -21.13 5.04
CA VAL A 212 -10.18 -21.50 5.11
C VAL A 212 -10.89 -21.33 3.77
N PHE A 213 -10.27 -20.60 2.83
CA PHE A 213 -10.74 -20.49 1.46
C PHE A 213 -10.24 -21.67 0.62
N ASP A 214 -11.14 -22.27 -0.14
CA ASP A 214 -10.82 -23.26 -1.15
C ASP A 214 -10.36 -22.53 -2.42
N LEU A 215 -9.05 -22.42 -2.61
CA LEU A 215 -8.42 -21.67 -3.70
C LEU A 215 -7.81 -22.65 -4.69
N GLU A 216 -8.41 -22.77 -5.87
CA GLU A 216 -7.86 -23.59 -6.96
C GLU A 216 -6.65 -22.90 -7.58
N ILE A 217 -5.48 -23.52 -7.45
CA ILE A 217 -4.29 -23.16 -8.20
C ILE A 217 -4.32 -23.98 -9.49
N ASN A 218 -4.58 -23.34 -10.62
CA ASN A 218 -4.48 -24.00 -11.92
C ASN A 218 -2.98 -24.17 -12.24
N ASP A 219 -2.52 -25.43 -12.29
CA ASP A 219 -1.17 -25.80 -12.76
C ASP A 219 -1.00 -25.60 -14.28
#